data_AF-A0A3S1BCH3-F1
#
_entry.id   AF-A0A3S1BCH3-F1
#
_cell.length_a   1.000
_cell.length_b   1.000
_cell.length_c   1.000
_cell.angle_alpha   90.00
_cell.angle_beta   90.00
_cell.angle_gamma   90.00
#
_symmetry.space_group_name_H-M   'P 1'
#
loop_
_entity.id
_entity.type
_entity.pdbx_description
1 polymer ?
#
loop_
_entity_poly.entity_id
_entity_poly.type
_entity_poly.pdbx_seq_one_letter_code
_entity_poly.pdbx_strand_id
1 'polypeptide(L)'
;MRDVSTPGNIVSDGVLVQSSGGVQNAHLGLTRDGHIFTGYPSHADVHSLNFTQLVGGVIWLVRDGRNNVDSSIQSECPITQETGTMDTFASSLSGRTVLGHDAEGRVHFLAVDGKTFKYGVSLFGLADSLIRLGIVNAINLDGGGSVTVLAHGDLVNRPSDRCMDNFIKCEREVSTAVCVHAPRCSPSEWL
;
A
#
# COMPACT_ATOMS: atom_id res chain seq x y z
N MET A 1 12.62 21.03 1.62
CA MET A 1 11.61 20.05 1.16
C MET A 1 12.34 18.98 0.39
N ARG A 2 12.40 17.74 0.90
CA ARG A 2 12.78 16.61 0.04
C ARG A 2 11.60 16.39 -0.89
N ASP A 3 11.88 16.28 -2.18
CA ASP A 3 10.89 15.87 -3.17
C ASP A 3 10.52 14.41 -2.84
N VAL A 4 9.39 14.22 -2.17
CA VAL A 4 8.86 12.88 -1.86
C VAL A 4 8.13 12.41 -3.10
N SER A 5 8.88 12.06 -4.15
CA SER A 5 8.29 11.46 -5.33
C SER A 5 7.76 10.08 -4.96
N THR A 6 6.44 9.94 -4.93
CA THR A 6 5.79 8.64 -4.75
C THR A 6 6.05 7.78 -5.97
N PRO A 7 6.56 6.55 -5.84
CA PRO A 7 6.64 5.67 -7.00
C PRO A 7 5.23 5.19 -7.39
N GLY A 8 4.87 5.31 -8.67
CA GLY A 8 3.64 4.74 -9.22
C GLY A 8 2.62 5.76 -9.74
N ASN A 9 1.52 5.24 -10.27
CA ASN A 9 0.37 6.03 -10.72
C ASN A 9 -0.54 6.32 -9.53
N ILE A 10 -1.09 7.54 -9.49
CA ILE A 10 -2.05 7.95 -8.46
C ILE A 10 -3.29 8.49 -9.16
N VAL A 11 -4.43 7.87 -8.90
CA VAL A 11 -5.75 8.39 -9.26
C VAL A 11 -6.51 8.64 -7.97
N SER A 12 -7.02 9.86 -7.82
CA SER A 12 -7.80 10.30 -6.66
C SER A 12 -9.13 10.85 -7.15
N ASP A 13 -10.23 10.27 -6.70
CA ASP A 13 -11.59 10.67 -7.07
C ASP A 13 -11.81 10.80 -8.59
N GLY A 14 -11.22 9.88 -9.37
CA GLY A 14 -11.31 9.85 -10.82
C GLY A 14 -10.36 10.78 -11.56
N VAL A 15 -9.49 11.50 -10.84
CA VAL A 15 -8.48 12.40 -11.42
C VAL A 15 -7.11 11.74 -11.35
N LEU A 16 -6.43 11.62 -12.49
CA LEU A 16 -5.03 11.21 -12.54
C LEU A 16 -4.16 12.33 -11.96
N VAL A 17 -3.67 12.14 -10.73
CA VAL A 17 -2.83 13.09 -9.99
C VAL A 17 -1.36 12.91 -10.37
N GLN A 18 -0.94 11.66 -10.57
CA GLN A 18 0.45 11.33 -10.88
C GLN A 18 0.52 10.14 -11.85
N SER A 19 1.43 10.23 -12.82
CA SER A 19 1.80 9.11 -13.70
C SER A 19 3.15 8.55 -13.27
N SER A 20 3.31 7.22 -13.32
CA SER A 20 4.56 6.55 -13.00
C SER A 20 5.64 6.77 -14.07
N GLY A 21 5.30 7.35 -15.23
CA GLY A 21 6.22 7.48 -16.35
C GLY A 21 6.65 6.14 -16.95
N GLY A 22 5.84 5.08 -16.75
CA GLY A 22 6.15 3.72 -17.23
C GLY A 22 6.95 2.87 -16.23
N VAL A 23 7.23 3.40 -15.03
CA VAL A 23 7.80 2.59 -13.95
C VAL A 23 6.79 1.51 -13.53
N GLN A 24 7.24 0.26 -13.58
CA GLN A 24 6.43 -0.92 -13.30
C GLN A 24 6.53 -1.32 -11.84
N ASN A 25 5.46 -1.08 -11.11
CA ASN A 25 5.26 -1.50 -9.72
C ASN A 25 3.83 -2.00 -9.52
N ALA A 26 3.60 -2.71 -8.42
CA ALA A 26 2.27 -3.19 -8.06
C ALA A 26 1.32 -2.03 -7.76
N HIS A 27 0.07 -2.13 -8.21
CA HIS A 27 -0.99 -1.16 -7.93
C HIS A 27 -2.25 -1.88 -7.44
N LEU A 28 -3.03 -1.18 -6.65
CA LEU A 28 -4.41 -1.54 -6.34
C LEU A 28 -5.30 -0.33 -6.62
N GLY A 29 -6.45 -0.57 -7.23
CA GLY A 29 -7.38 0.48 -7.62
C GLY A 29 -8.82 0.02 -7.69
N LEU A 30 -9.72 1.00 -7.73
CA LEU A 30 -11.15 0.81 -7.89
C LEU A 30 -11.59 1.47 -9.20
N THR A 31 -12.23 0.70 -10.08
CA THR A 31 -12.78 1.22 -11.33
C THR A 31 -14.20 1.76 -11.11
N ARG A 32 -14.67 2.60 -12.03
CA ARG A 32 -16.00 3.22 -11.95
C ARG A 32 -17.16 2.22 -11.95
N ASP A 33 -16.97 1.05 -12.53
CA ASP A 33 -17.94 -0.06 -12.57
C ASP A 33 -17.83 -1.00 -11.35
N GLY A 34 -16.98 -0.68 -10.37
CA GLY A 34 -16.89 -1.37 -9.10
C GLY A 34 -15.92 -2.54 -9.05
N HIS A 35 -15.09 -2.74 -10.08
CA HIS A 35 -14.04 -3.77 -10.03
C HIS A 35 -12.85 -3.32 -9.20
N ILE A 36 -12.28 -4.28 -8.46
CA ILE A 36 -11.00 -4.12 -7.77
C ILE A 36 -9.91 -4.58 -8.73
N PHE A 37 -9.07 -3.65 -9.17
CA PHE A 37 -7.87 -3.95 -9.93
C PHE A 37 -6.72 -4.21 -8.96
N THR A 38 -5.97 -5.30 -9.17
CA THR A 38 -4.65 -5.50 -8.55
C THR A 38 -3.67 -5.98 -9.60
N GLY A 39 -2.52 -5.33 -9.72
CA GLY A 39 -1.44 -5.81 -10.57
C GLY A 39 -0.56 -4.71 -11.14
N TYR A 40 -0.07 -4.92 -12.36
CA TYR A 40 0.84 -4.01 -13.07
C TYR A 40 0.09 -3.32 -14.22
N PRO A 41 -0.46 -2.11 -14.02
CA PRO A 41 -1.20 -1.43 -15.08
C PRO A 41 -0.22 -0.91 -16.13
N SER A 42 -0.52 -1.15 -17.40
CA SER A 42 0.13 -0.46 -18.51
C SER A 42 -0.29 1.01 -18.57
N HIS A 43 0.43 1.81 -19.36
CA HIS A 43 0.01 3.19 -19.61
C HIS A 43 -1.40 3.27 -20.20
N ALA A 44 -1.76 2.33 -21.09
CA ALA A 44 -3.10 2.25 -21.66
C ALA A 44 -4.17 1.92 -20.60
N ASP A 45 -3.86 1.01 -19.66
CA ASP A 45 -4.80 0.61 -18.61
C ASP A 45 -5.18 1.78 -17.68
N VAL A 46 -4.19 2.62 -17.32
CA VAL A 46 -4.43 3.80 -16.47
C VAL A 46 -5.45 4.75 -17.09
N HIS A 47 -5.51 4.82 -18.42
CA HIS A 47 -6.46 5.66 -19.15
C HIS A 47 -7.77 4.95 -19.53
N SER A 48 -7.74 3.63 -19.77
CA SER A 48 -8.90 2.90 -20.31
C SER A 48 -9.81 2.30 -19.24
N LEU A 49 -9.27 1.95 -18.06
CA LEU A 49 -10.01 1.25 -17.02
C LEU A 49 -10.87 2.17 -16.14
N ASN A 50 -10.92 3.47 -16.43
CA ASN A 50 -11.75 4.45 -15.72
C ASN A 50 -11.63 4.34 -14.18
N PHE A 51 -10.40 4.36 -13.69
CA PHE A 51 -10.12 4.33 -12.25
C PHE A 51 -10.79 5.52 -11.55
N THR A 52 -11.44 5.23 -10.42
CA THR A 52 -11.88 6.22 -9.44
C THR A 52 -10.84 6.41 -8.35
N GLN A 53 -10.15 5.33 -7.97
CA GLN A 53 -9.02 5.34 -7.05
C GLN A 53 -7.92 4.43 -7.63
N LEU A 54 -6.66 4.83 -7.52
CA LEU A 54 -5.52 4.01 -7.87
C LEU A 54 -4.33 4.44 -7.03
N VAL A 55 -3.66 3.49 -6.39
CA VAL A 55 -2.43 3.73 -5.63
C VAL A 55 -1.37 2.70 -6.01
N GLY A 56 -0.14 3.18 -6.20
CA GLY A 56 1.04 2.35 -6.40
C GLY A 56 1.69 1.96 -5.06
N GLY A 57 2.21 0.74 -5.02
CA GLY A 57 3.04 0.21 -3.95
C GLY A 57 4.34 -0.38 -4.50
N VAL A 58 5.00 -1.24 -3.72
CA VAL A 58 6.17 -2.02 -4.16
C VAL A 58 6.03 -3.42 -3.58
N ILE A 59 6.14 -4.44 -4.43
CA ILE A 59 5.84 -5.85 -4.19
C ILE A 59 4.32 -6.15 -4.20
N TRP A 60 3.88 -6.89 -5.21
CA TRP A 60 2.58 -7.59 -5.22
C TRP A 60 2.67 -8.85 -4.33
N LEU A 61 2.29 -8.71 -3.06
CA LEU A 61 2.44 -9.71 -2.01
C LEU A 61 1.72 -11.02 -2.30
N VAL A 62 0.42 -10.93 -2.59
CA VAL A 62 -0.46 -12.09 -2.78
C VAL A 62 -1.13 -11.96 -4.12
N ARG A 63 -1.01 -12.99 -4.97
CA ARG A 63 -1.66 -13.08 -6.27
C ARG A 63 -2.48 -14.36 -6.33
N ASP A 64 -3.79 -14.21 -6.52
CA ASP A 64 -4.74 -15.32 -6.60
C ASP A 64 -4.60 -16.32 -5.43
N GLY A 65 -4.46 -15.78 -4.22
CA GLY A 65 -4.32 -16.54 -2.98
C GLY A 65 -2.95 -17.22 -2.79
N ARG A 66 -1.92 -16.82 -3.57
CA ARG A 66 -0.57 -17.39 -3.49
C ARG A 66 0.47 -16.32 -3.19
N ASN A 67 1.52 -16.71 -2.48
CA ASN A 67 2.65 -15.84 -2.20
C ASN A 67 3.36 -15.50 -3.52
N ASN A 68 3.48 -14.21 -3.82
CA ASN A 68 3.96 -13.69 -5.09
C ASN A 68 5.20 -12.78 -4.92
N VAL A 69 5.85 -12.82 -3.76
CA VAL A 69 6.97 -11.94 -3.43
C VAL A 69 8.16 -12.18 -4.38
N ASP A 70 8.59 -13.43 -4.58
CA ASP A 70 9.72 -13.74 -5.48
C ASP A 70 9.47 -13.29 -6.92
N SER A 71 8.26 -13.54 -7.44
CA SER A 71 7.88 -13.09 -8.78
C SER A 71 7.84 -11.57 -8.89
N SER A 72 7.44 -10.88 -7.82
CA SER A 72 7.43 -9.41 -7.78
C SER A 72 8.83 -8.83 -7.76
N ILE A 73 9.77 -9.42 -7.00
CA ILE A 73 11.19 -9.01 -7.00
C ILE A 73 11.79 -9.06 -8.41
N GLN A 74 11.40 -10.06 -9.21
CA GLN A 74 11.88 -10.23 -10.58
C GLN A 74 11.17 -9.31 -11.59
N SER A 75 9.93 -8.91 -11.32
CA SER A 75 9.06 -8.20 -12.27
C SER A 75 9.04 -6.68 -12.07
N GLU A 76 9.26 -6.20 -10.85
CA GLU A 76 9.19 -4.78 -10.53
C GLU A 76 10.51 -4.08 -10.79
N CYS A 77 10.44 -2.81 -11.20
CA CYS A 77 11.63 -2.01 -11.41
C CYS A 77 12.43 -1.88 -10.09
N PRO A 78 13.75 -2.07 -10.12
CA PRO A 78 14.59 -1.90 -8.93
C PRO A 78 14.69 -0.41 -8.59
N ILE A 79 13.69 0.09 -7.88
CA ILE A 79 13.80 1.36 -7.18
C ILE A 79 14.68 1.09 -5.96
N THR A 80 15.74 1.87 -5.79
CA THR A 80 16.56 1.82 -4.58
C THR A 80 15.69 2.28 -3.40
N GLN A 81 15.04 1.31 -2.75
CA GLN A 81 14.37 1.54 -1.48
C GLN A 81 15.40 2.05 -0.46
N GLU A 82 14.96 2.77 0.58
CA GLU A 82 15.89 3.24 1.64
C GLU A 82 16.69 2.08 2.27
N THR A 83 16.16 0.86 2.21
CA THR A 83 16.77 -0.37 2.74
C THR A 83 17.78 -1.04 1.80
N GLY A 84 18.00 -0.52 0.58
CA GLY A 84 18.94 -1.08 -0.40
C GLY A 84 18.25 -1.90 -1.51
N THR A 85 18.67 -3.17 -1.68
CA THR A 85 18.17 -4.06 -2.74
C THR A 85 16.73 -4.53 -2.49
N MET A 86 16.04 -4.98 -3.54
CA MET A 86 14.70 -5.58 -3.42
C MET A 86 14.70 -6.83 -2.53
N ASP A 87 15.73 -7.69 -2.61
CA ASP A 87 15.86 -8.84 -1.72
C ASP A 87 16.01 -8.44 -0.26
N THR A 88 16.83 -7.42 0.03
CA THR A 88 17.00 -6.89 1.39
C THR A 88 15.69 -6.27 1.88
N PHE A 89 15.02 -5.50 1.03
CA PHE A 89 13.72 -4.92 1.33
C PHE A 89 12.67 -5.98 1.67
N ALA A 90 12.60 -7.06 0.89
CA ALA A 90 11.61 -8.12 1.07
C ALA A 90 11.89 -9.02 2.30
N SER A 91 13.16 -9.33 2.56
CA SER A 91 13.56 -10.22 3.66
C SER A 91 13.64 -9.53 5.02
N SER A 92 13.85 -8.21 5.06
CA SER A 92 14.04 -7.48 6.32
C SER A 92 12.77 -7.36 7.15
N LEU A 93 12.92 -7.52 8.47
CA LEU A 93 11.88 -7.15 9.44
C LEU A 93 11.71 -5.63 9.43
N SER A 94 10.48 -5.16 9.25
CA SER A 94 10.13 -3.75 9.34
C SER A 94 8.65 -3.58 9.67
N GLY A 95 8.23 -2.34 9.89
CA GLY A 95 6.81 -2.00 9.85
C GLY A 95 6.33 -2.05 8.41
N ARG A 96 5.10 -2.53 8.17
CA ARG A 96 4.53 -2.71 6.83
C ARG A 96 3.11 -2.17 6.79
N THR A 97 2.70 -1.63 5.65
CA THR A 97 1.29 -1.35 5.35
C THR A 97 0.89 -2.10 4.08
N VAL A 98 -0.35 -2.54 4.03
CA VAL A 98 -0.88 -3.40 2.97
C VAL A 98 -2.27 -2.92 2.59
N LEU A 99 -2.53 -2.98 1.29
CA LEU A 99 -3.88 -2.88 0.74
C LEU A 99 -4.17 -4.16 -0.06
N GLY A 100 -5.32 -4.78 0.19
CA GLY A 100 -5.72 -6.00 -0.49
C GLY A 100 -7.21 -6.23 -0.47
N HIS A 101 -7.65 -7.38 -1.00
CA HIS A 101 -9.04 -7.78 -0.96
C HIS A 101 -9.20 -9.30 -0.79
N ASP A 102 -10.33 -9.72 -0.25
CA ASP A 102 -10.72 -11.12 -0.15
C ASP A 102 -11.58 -11.58 -1.33
N ALA A 103 -12.04 -12.83 -1.27
CA ALA A 103 -12.89 -13.44 -2.29
C ALA A 103 -14.31 -12.84 -2.35
N GLU A 104 -14.77 -12.21 -1.26
CA GLU A 104 -16.06 -11.52 -1.20
C GLU A 104 -15.99 -10.09 -1.76
N GLY A 105 -14.81 -9.63 -2.19
CA GLY A 105 -14.61 -8.28 -2.71
C GLY A 105 -14.56 -7.20 -1.63
N ARG A 106 -14.33 -7.57 -0.37
CA ARG A 106 -14.09 -6.58 0.69
C ARG A 106 -12.64 -6.11 0.60
N VAL A 107 -12.43 -4.80 0.64
CA VAL A 107 -11.10 -4.20 0.69
C VAL A 107 -10.59 -4.22 2.13
N HIS A 108 -9.36 -4.69 2.31
CA HIS A 108 -8.67 -4.79 3.60
C HIS A 108 -7.47 -3.86 3.62
N PHE A 109 -7.37 -3.10 4.71
CA PHE A 109 -6.16 -2.37 5.07
C PHE A 109 -5.52 -3.04 6.29
N LEU A 110 -4.24 -3.34 6.20
CA LEU A 110 -3.48 -3.93 7.29
C LEU A 110 -2.23 -3.10 7.53
N ALA A 111 -1.95 -2.80 8.79
CA ALA A 111 -0.70 -2.21 9.22
C ALA A 111 -0.06 -3.10 10.29
N VAL A 112 1.25 -3.26 10.20
CA VAL A 112 2.08 -3.94 11.20
C VAL A 112 3.11 -2.96 11.69
N ASP A 113 3.08 -2.65 12.99
CA ASP A 113 4.11 -1.86 13.63
C ASP A 113 5.46 -2.59 13.58
N GLY A 114 6.53 -1.84 13.34
CA GLY A 114 7.86 -2.42 13.21
C GLY A 114 8.95 -1.38 13.23
N LYS A 115 10.21 -1.81 13.34
CA LYS A 115 11.38 -0.98 13.08
C LYS A 115 12.33 -1.77 12.21
N THR A 116 12.72 -1.17 11.09
CA THR A 116 13.62 -1.77 10.11
C THR A 116 14.84 -2.40 10.78
N PHE A 117 15.11 -3.67 10.43
CA PHE A 117 16.18 -4.50 10.96
C PHE A 117 16.10 -4.85 12.46
N LYS A 118 14.98 -4.56 13.14
CA LYS A 118 14.80 -4.87 14.58
C LYS A 118 13.59 -5.75 14.86
N TYR A 119 12.40 -5.30 14.46
CA TYR A 119 11.14 -6.01 14.73
C TYR A 119 10.07 -5.64 13.70
N GLY A 120 8.98 -6.39 13.67
CA GLY A 120 7.92 -6.30 12.67
C GLY A 120 7.90 -7.58 11.84
N VAL A 121 7.68 -7.47 10.53
CA VAL A 121 7.55 -8.63 9.63
C VAL A 121 8.33 -8.42 8.33
N SER A 122 8.79 -9.54 7.75
CA SER A 122 9.28 -9.59 6.37
C SER A 122 8.09 -9.68 5.39
N LEU A 123 8.30 -9.33 4.12
CA LEU A 123 7.23 -9.40 3.12
C LEU A 123 6.82 -10.84 2.82
N PHE A 124 7.77 -11.78 2.85
CA PHE A 124 7.50 -13.21 2.72
C PHE A 124 6.54 -13.72 3.81
N GLY A 125 6.88 -13.47 5.08
CA GLY A 125 6.04 -13.91 6.20
C GLY A 125 4.70 -13.18 6.27
N LEU A 126 4.67 -11.92 5.81
CA LEU A 126 3.44 -11.14 5.70
C LEU A 126 2.51 -11.69 4.63
N ALA A 127 3.01 -12.00 3.42
CA ALA A 127 2.22 -12.60 2.35
C ALA A 127 1.58 -13.94 2.79
N ASP A 128 2.35 -14.82 3.45
CA ASP A 128 1.82 -16.08 3.99
C ASP A 128 0.73 -15.85 5.05
N SER A 129 0.87 -14.78 5.85
CA SER A 129 -0.12 -14.43 6.87
C SER A 129 -1.40 -13.89 6.25
N LEU A 130 -1.30 -13.06 5.21
CA LEU A 130 -2.45 -12.53 4.46
C LEU A 130 -3.26 -13.67 3.82
N ILE A 131 -2.57 -14.65 3.21
CA ILE A 131 -3.22 -15.84 2.62
C ILE A 131 -4.00 -16.60 3.68
N ARG A 132 -3.43 -16.82 4.87
CA ARG A 132 -4.13 -17.47 5.99
C ARG A 132 -5.34 -16.67 6.49
N LEU A 133 -5.34 -15.35 6.32
CA LEU A 133 -6.46 -14.47 6.64
C LEU A 133 -7.53 -14.41 5.53
N GLY A 134 -7.36 -15.16 4.43
CA GLY A 134 -8.33 -15.21 3.33
C GLY A 134 -8.16 -14.11 2.28
N ILE A 135 -7.05 -13.37 2.32
CA ILE A 135 -6.75 -12.35 1.31
C ILE A 135 -6.34 -13.02 0.00
N VAL A 136 -6.99 -12.62 -1.09
CA VAL A 136 -6.80 -13.19 -2.44
C VAL A 136 -5.78 -12.38 -3.24
N ASN A 137 -5.85 -11.04 -3.16
CA ASN A 137 -4.81 -10.18 -3.71
C ASN A 137 -4.41 -9.09 -2.72
N ALA A 138 -3.12 -8.76 -2.69
CA ALA A 138 -2.60 -7.69 -1.84
C ALA A 138 -1.31 -7.10 -2.37
N ILE A 139 -1.13 -5.79 -2.20
CA ILE A 139 0.12 -5.08 -2.50
C ILE A 139 0.71 -4.52 -1.20
N ASN A 140 2.04 -4.48 -1.11
CA ASN A 140 2.73 -3.76 -0.05
C ASN A 140 2.81 -2.26 -0.40
N LEU A 141 2.43 -1.42 0.55
CA LEU A 141 2.56 0.04 0.49
C LEU A 141 3.78 0.51 1.30
N ASP A 142 3.93 1.82 1.49
CA ASP A 142 5.07 2.38 2.22
C ASP A 142 5.13 1.88 3.69
N GLY A 143 6.34 1.64 4.17
CA GLY A 143 6.61 0.90 5.40
C GLY A 143 7.52 1.65 6.37
N GLY A 144 8.11 0.91 7.31
CA GLY A 144 9.12 1.42 8.24
C GLY A 144 8.60 2.57 9.11
N GLY A 145 9.21 3.75 8.95
CA GLY A 145 8.83 4.96 9.70
C GLY A 145 7.49 5.56 9.25
N SER A 146 7.06 5.26 8.02
CA SER A 146 5.83 5.79 7.43
C SER A 146 4.56 5.08 7.92
N VAL A 147 4.69 3.93 8.59
CA VAL A 147 3.52 3.16 9.08
C VAL A 147 2.76 3.97 10.12
N THR A 148 1.62 4.49 9.69
CA THR A 148 0.75 5.36 10.47
C THR A 148 -0.69 4.97 10.20
N VAL A 149 -1.47 4.80 11.25
CA VAL A 149 -2.90 4.49 11.18
C VAL A 149 -3.65 5.48 12.07
N LEU A 150 -4.60 6.18 11.45
CA LEU A 150 -5.51 7.05 12.16
C LEU A 150 -6.91 6.43 12.17
N ALA A 151 -7.55 6.37 13.33
CA ALA A 151 -8.96 6.04 13.45
C ALA A 151 -9.70 7.25 14.02
N HIS A 152 -10.67 7.77 13.27
CA HIS A 152 -11.41 8.99 13.63
C HIS A 152 -10.51 10.21 13.90
N GLY A 153 -9.35 10.28 13.25
CA GLY A 153 -8.38 11.36 13.43
C GLY A 153 -7.34 11.11 14.53
N ASP A 154 -7.51 10.08 15.35
CA ASP A 154 -6.57 9.74 16.41
C ASP A 154 -5.56 8.67 15.97
N LEU A 155 -4.30 8.84 16.36
CA LEU A 155 -3.25 7.83 16.14
C LEU A 155 -3.56 6.56 16.94
N VAL A 156 -3.67 5.43 16.26
CA VAL A 156 -4.00 4.12 16.89
C VAL A 156 -2.89 3.09 16.82
N ASN A 157 -1.77 3.39 16.16
CA ASN A 157 -0.61 2.50 16.10
C ASN A 157 0.63 3.13 16.77
N ARG A 158 1.77 2.44 16.75
CA ARG A 158 3.04 2.91 17.33
C ARG A 158 4.08 3.17 16.22
N PRO A 159 4.18 4.43 15.73
CA PRO A 159 5.21 4.83 14.78
C PRO A 159 6.62 4.49 15.25
N SER A 160 7.56 4.38 14.30
CA SER A 160 8.91 3.89 14.59
C SER A 160 10.01 4.95 14.55
N ASP A 161 9.70 6.13 14.01
CA ASP A 161 10.62 7.25 13.93
C ASP A 161 10.70 8.02 15.24
N ARG A 162 11.81 8.73 15.43
CA ARG A 162 12.07 9.54 16.62
C ARG A 162 11.77 10.99 16.32
N CYS A 163 11.13 11.66 17.27
CA CYS A 163 10.98 13.11 17.24
C CYS A 163 12.35 13.78 17.45
N MET A 164 12.43 15.09 17.22
CA MET A 164 13.69 15.86 17.32
C MET A 164 14.34 15.80 18.72
N ASP A 165 13.57 15.51 19.77
CA ASP A 165 14.02 15.37 21.15
C ASP A 165 14.47 13.94 21.53
N ASN A 166 14.55 13.02 20.57
CA ASN A 166 15.15 11.67 20.63
C ASN A 166 14.57 10.66 21.64
N PHE A 167 13.67 11.06 22.54
CA PHE A 167 13.04 10.17 23.52
C PHE A 167 11.62 9.76 23.14
N ILE A 168 10.95 10.56 22.31
CA ILE A 168 9.57 10.33 21.88
C ILE A 168 9.58 9.76 20.46
N LYS A 169 8.63 8.85 20.18
CA LYS A 169 8.38 8.35 18.82
C LYS A 169 7.29 9.20 18.17
N CYS A 170 7.47 9.56 16.90
CA CYS A 170 6.55 10.43 16.14
C CYS A 170 6.16 9.79 14.80
N GLU A 171 4.99 10.18 14.27
CA GLU A 171 4.65 9.94 12.87
C GLU A 171 5.64 10.63 11.92
N ARG A 172 5.76 10.10 10.71
CA ARG A 172 6.52 10.69 9.62
C ARG A 172 5.57 11.46 8.69
N GLU A 173 6.01 12.60 8.17
CA GLU A 173 5.33 13.24 7.04
C GLU A 173 5.39 12.33 5.80
N VAL A 174 4.23 11.98 5.27
CA VAL A 174 4.06 11.11 4.10
C VAL A 174 3.39 11.88 2.96
N SER A 175 3.42 11.30 1.76
CA SER A 175 2.95 11.90 0.51
C SER A 175 1.44 11.72 0.26
N THR A 176 0.97 10.48 0.26
CA THR A 176 -0.43 10.09 0.02
C THR A 176 -0.97 9.29 1.20
N ALA A 177 -2.30 9.24 1.30
CA ALA A 177 -3.00 8.47 2.33
C ALA A 177 -4.12 7.64 1.71
N VAL A 178 -4.34 6.44 2.26
CA VAL A 178 -5.55 5.66 2.00
C VAL A 178 -6.59 6.07 3.04
N CYS A 179 -7.73 6.56 2.59
CA CYS A 179 -8.82 7.03 3.45
C CYS A 179 -10.08 6.20 3.23
N VAL A 180 -10.72 5.79 4.32
CA VAL A 180 -12.04 5.16 4.32
C VAL A 180 -13.02 6.11 5.00
N HIS A 181 -14.11 6.43 4.32
CA HIS A 181 -15.13 7.34 4.82
C HIS A 181 -16.53 6.84 4.46
N ALA A 182 -17.56 7.37 5.12
CA ALA A 182 -18.95 7.06 4.79
C ALA A 182 -19.28 7.44 3.34
N PRO A 183 -20.20 6.73 2.65
CA PRO A 183 -20.60 7.08 1.29
C PRO A 183 -21.01 8.56 1.17
N ARG A 184 -20.48 9.28 0.16
CA ARG A 184 -20.75 10.72 -0.02
C ARG A 184 -22.22 11.03 -0.32
N CYS A 185 -22.95 10.05 -0.87
CA CYS A 185 -24.37 10.14 -1.19
C CYS A 185 -25.09 8.91 -0.65
N SER A 186 -25.32 8.84 0.67
CA SER A 186 -26.33 7.92 1.20
C SER A 186 -27.71 8.56 1.00
N PRO A 187 -28.73 7.85 0.50
CA PRO A 187 -30.10 8.29 0.70
C PRO A 187 -30.26 8.48 2.21
N SER A 188 -30.61 9.69 2.63
CA SER A 188 -31.05 9.94 4.00
C SER A 188 -32.07 8.88 4.37
N GLU A 189 -31.77 8.07 5.39
CA GLU A 189 -32.72 7.15 6.00
C GLU A 189 -33.83 8.00 6.63
N TRP A 190 -34.81 8.44 5.83
CA TRP A 190 -36.08 8.93 6.32
C TRP A 190 -36.96 7.70 6.57
N LEU A 191 -36.78 7.12 7.75
CA LEU A 191 -37.82 6.36 8.46
C LEU A 191 -37.85 6.82 9.93
#